data_AF-A0A924BGB9-F1
#
_entry.id   AF-A0A924BGB9-F1
#
_cell.length_a   1.000
_cell.length_b   1.000
_cell.length_c   1.000
_cell.angle_alpha   90.00
_cell.angle_beta   90.00
_cell.angle_gamma   90.00
#
_symmetry.space_group_name_H-M   'P 1'
#
loop_
_entity.id
_entity.type
_entity.pdbx_description
1 polymer ?
#
loop_
_entity_poly.entity_id
_entity_poly.type
_entity_poly.pdbx_seq_one_letter_code
_entity_poly.pdbx_strand_id
1 'polypeptide(L)'
;MSFTIESFYNPHLALGNNRTDAVLTVTNTAEVSQNSSQLDFMYILDTSGSMNEHDKLNHAKIALRQSLDLLPRTARFGIIVFNTSAKLLIPLSQVSEESIARANQAV
;
A
#
# COMPACT_ATOMS: atom_id res chain seq x y z
N MET A 1 4.41 15.04 -11.50
CA MET A 1 5.20 14.67 -10.31
C MET A 1 6.21 15.78 -10.07
N SER A 2 6.12 16.47 -8.93
CA SER A 2 7.07 17.51 -8.54
C SER A 2 7.72 17.11 -7.21
N PHE A 3 9.02 16.88 -7.26
CA PHE A 3 9.84 16.68 -6.08
C PHE A 3 10.82 17.84 -5.97
N THR A 4 10.96 18.38 -4.76
CA THR A 4 12.05 19.29 -4.41
C THR A 4 13.12 18.48 -3.71
N ILE A 5 14.38 18.66 -4.11
CA ILE A 5 15.52 17.99 -3.52
C ILE A 5 16.45 19.05 -2.96
N GLU A 6 16.79 18.95 -1.68
CA GLU A 6 17.66 19.86 -0.98
C GLU A 6 18.84 19.08 -0.39
N SER A 7 20.05 19.60 -0.57
CA SER A 7 21.27 19.00 0.00
C SER A 7 21.83 19.88 1.11
N PHE A 8 22.11 19.28 2.27
CA PHE A 8 22.77 19.92 3.38
C PHE A 8 24.13 19.25 3.61
N TYR A 9 25.21 19.98 3.40
CA TYR A 9 26.58 19.53 3.63
C TYR A 9 27.48 20.72 3.95
N ASN A 10 28.65 20.45 4.54
CA ASN A 10 29.67 21.47 4.72
C ASN A 10 30.56 21.54 3.46
N PRO A 11 30.53 22.65 2.68
CA PRO A 11 31.34 22.78 1.48
C PRO A 11 32.81 23.13 1.77
N HIS A 12 33.15 23.46 3.02
CA HIS A 12 34.49 23.87 3.41
C HIS A 12 35.17 22.77 4.23
N LEU A 13 36.19 22.16 3.64
CA LEU A 13 37.00 21.11 4.26
C LEU A 13 38.46 21.57 4.41
N ALA A 14 39.13 21.08 5.45
CA ALA A 14 40.57 21.29 5.62
C ALA A 14 41.37 20.65 4.48
N LEU A 15 42.52 21.24 4.14
CA LEU A 15 43.44 20.71 3.13
C LEU A 15 43.85 19.26 3.47
N GLY A 16 43.80 18.39 2.47
CA GLY A 16 44.10 16.95 2.62
C GLY A 16 42.90 16.08 3.01
N ASN A 17 41.74 16.68 3.32
CA ASN A 17 40.52 15.92 3.57
C ASN A 17 39.78 15.61 2.25
N ASN A 18 39.39 14.35 2.05
CA ASN A 18 38.79 13.85 0.82
C ASN A 18 37.38 13.26 1.01
N ARG A 19 36.79 13.46 2.20
CA ARG A 19 35.44 13.00 2.54
C ARG A 19 34.51 14.18 2.79
N THR A 20 33.36 14.13 2.15
CA THR A 20 32.22 15.04 2.38
C THR A 20 31.01 14.20 2.76
N ASP A 21 30.41 14.48 3.91
CA ASP A 21 29.12 13.91 4.30
C ASP A 21 28.01 14.90 3.93
N ALA A 22 26.92 14.41 3.33
CA ALA A 22 25.77 15.20 2.91
C ALA A 22 24.46 14.53 3.32
N VAL A 23 23.48 15.34 3.71
CA VAL A 23 22.09 14.93 3.92
C VAL A 23 21.25 15.43 2.75
N LEU A 24 20.53 14.52 2.10
CA LEU A 24 19.60 14.84 1.02
C LEU A 24 18.16 14.74 1.55
N THR A 25 17.45 15.85 1.52
CA THR A 25 16.01 15.90 1.80
C THR A 25 15.26 15.89 0.48
N VAL A 26 14.39 14.90 0.29
CA VAL A 26 13.51 14.79 -0.88
C VAL A 26 12.08 15.02 -0.43
N THR A 27 11.48 16.10 -0.90
CA THR A 27 10.12 16.52 -0.55
C THR A 27 9.23 16.39 -1.76
N ASN A 28 8.16 15.60 -1.67
CA ASN A 28 7.11 15.62 -2.69
C ASN A 28 6.26 16.88 -2.49
N THR A 29 6.31 17.79 -3.46
CA THR A 29 5.56 19.06 -3.44
C THR A 29 4.37 19.03 -4.38
N ALA A 30 4.10 17.89 -5.02
CA ALA A 30 2.90 17.74 -5.81
C ALA A 30 1.70 17.98 -4.90
N GLU A 31 0.86 18.95 -5.25
CA GLU A 31 -0.51 18.95 -4.75
C GLU A 31 -1.09 17.57 -5.06
N VAL A 32 -1.87 17.02 -4.12
CA VAL A 32 -2.61 15.79 -4.33
C VAL A 32 -3.72 16.10 -5.35
N SER A 33 -3.33 16.30 -6.60
CA SER A 33 -4.24 16.25 -7.71
C SER A 33 -4.66 14.80 -7.87
N GLN A 34 -5.93 14.60 -8.21
CA GLN A 34 -6.48 13.29 -8.55
C GLN A 34 -5.67 12.75 -9.74
N ASN A 35 -4.55 12.07 -9.48
CA ASN A 35 -3.78 11.39 -10.49
C ASN A 35 -4.73 10.43 -11.19
N SER A 36 -4.93 10.66 -12.49
CA SER A 36 -5.88 9.96 -13.34
C SER A 36 -5.46 8.53 -13.71
N SER A 37 -4.33 8.06 -13.18
CA SER A 37 -3.91 6.67 -13.35
C SER A 37 -4.77 5.77 -12.47
N GLN A 38 -5.45 4.82 -13.10
CA GLN A 38 -6.15 3.75 -12.41
C GLN A 38 -5.19 3.04 -11.44
N LEU A 39 -5.56 3.01 -10.16
CA LEU A 39 -4.82 2.31 -9.11
C LEU A 39 -5.35 0.88 -8.98
N ASP A 40 -4.45 -0.07 -8.78
CA ASP A 40 -4.77 -1.47 -8.54
C ASP A 40 -4.31 -1.90 -7.15
N PHE A 41 -5.24 -2.41 -6.34
CA PHE A 41 -4.96 -2.93 -5.00
C PHE A 41 -5.11 -4.45 -4.97
N MET A 42 -4.06 -5.16 -4.54
CA MET A 42 -4.15 -6.61 -4.34
C MET A 42 -3.96 -6.92 -2.86
N TYR A 43 -5.03 -7.38 -2.22
CA TYR A 43 -4.97 -7.83 -0.83
C TYR A 43 -4.53 -9.28 -0.78
N ILE A 44 -3.57 -9.58 0.10
CA ILE A 44 -3.08 -10.93 0.32
C ILE A 44 -3.35 -11.27 1.79
N LEU A 45 -4.29 -12.19 2.03
CA LEU A 45 -4.73 -12.60 3.36
C LEU A 45 -4.16 -13.97 3.74
N ASP A 46 -3.36 -14.00 4.80
CA ASP A 46 -2.88 -15.25 5.41
C ASP A 46 -4.04 -15.95 6.12
N THR A 47 -4.22 -17.24 5.81
CA THR A 47 -5.21 -18.14 6.40
C THR A 47 -4.58 -19.41 6.97
N SER A 48 -3.28 -19.36 7.28
CA SER A 48 -2.53 -20.42 7.95
C SER A 48 -3.07 -20.69 9.37
N GLY A 49 -2.70 -21.85 9.93
CA GLY A 49 -3.21 -22.29 11.23
C GLY A 49 -2.98 -21.28 12.37
N SER A 50 -1.85 -20.57 12.37
CA SER A 50 -1.53 -19.55 13.39
C SER A 50 -2.45 -18.32 13.34
N MET A 51 -3.19 -18.12 12.24
CA MET A 51 -4.16 -17.04 12.12
C MET A 51 -5.47 -17.33 12.88
N ASN A 52 -5.72 -18.59 13.25
CA ASN A 52 -6.85 -18.94 14.11
C ASN A 52 -6.60 -18.66 15.60
N GLU A 53 -5.35 -18.40 15.97
CA GLU A 53 -4.99 -18.05 17.35
C GLU A 53 -5.41 -16.62 17.65
N HIS A 54 -5.95 -16.38 18.86
CA HIS A 54 -6.25 -15.03 19.36
C HIS A 54 -7.09 -14.17 18.39
N ASP A 55 -7.94 -14.80 17.60
CA ASP A 55 -8.86 -14.13 16.66
C ASP A 55 -8.18 -13.29 15.56
N LYS A 56 -6.88 -13.53 15.28
CA LYS A 56 -6.10 -12.76 14.29
C LYS A 56 -6.76 -12.73 12.91
N LEU A 57 -7.28 -13.87 12.45
CA LEU A 57 -7.93 -13.96 11.15
C LEU A 57 -9.18 -13.08 11.08
N ASN A 58 -10.00 -13.03 12.13
CA ASN A 58 -11.18 -12.19 12.16
C ASN A 58 -10.81 -10.70 12.20
N HIS A 59 -9.80 -10.31 12.98
CA HIS A 59 -9.27 -8.95 12.94
C HIS A 59 -8.74 -8.57 11.54
N ALA A 60 -8.02 -9.47 10.86
CA ALA A 60 -7.53 -9.24 9.51
C ALA A 60 -8.68 -9.09 8.51
N LYS A 61 -9.75 -9.89 8.63
CA LYS A 61 -10.97 -9.75 7.82
C LYS A 61 -11.66 -8.41 8.06
N ILE A 62 -11.81 -7.98 9.32
CA ILE A 62 -12.43 -6.69 9.65
C ILE A 62 -11.61 -5.54 9.04
N ALA A 63 -10.29 -5.56 9.21
CA ALA A 63 -9.40 -4.56 8.65
C ALA A 63 -9.46 -4.54 7.12
N LEU A 64 -9.51 -5.71 6.47
CA LEU A 64 -9.69 -5.81 5.03
C LEU A 64 -11.00 -5.16 4.60
N ARG A 65 -12.14 -5.51 5.22
CA ARG A 65 -13.45 -4.94 4.87
C ARG A 65 -13.44 -3.41 5.03
N GLN A 66 -12.90 -2.89 6.14
CA GLN A 66 -12.77 -1.46 6.36
C GLN A 66 -11.85 -0.78 5.33
N SER A 67 -10.77 -1.44 4.90
CA SER A 67 -9.88 -0.89 3.87
C SER A 67 -10.55 -0.78 2.50
N LEU A 68 -11.48 -1.69 2.17
CA LEU A 68 -12.26 -1.63 0.93
C LEU A 68 -13.14 -0.38 0.87
N ASP A 69 -13.70 0.03 2.01
CA ASP A 69 -14.53 1.24 2.13
C ASP A 69 -13.72 2.54 1.94
N LEU A 70 -12.39 2.47 2.12
CA LEU A 70 -11.47 3.61 1.95
C LEU A 70 -10.92 3.73 0.53
N LEU A 71 -11.15 2.73 -0.34
CA LEU A 71 -10.63 2.76 -1.69
C LEU A 71 -11.34 3.81 -2.55
N PRO A 72 -10.60 4.56 -3.39
CA PRO A 72 -11.23 5.47 -4.33
C PRO A 72 -12.01 4.65 -5.38
N ARG A 73 -13.20 5.13 -5.78
CA ARG A 73 -14.05 4.47 -6.79
C ARG A 73 -13.38 4.33 -8.16
N THR A 74 -12.31 5.09 -8.42
CA THR A 74 -11.48 5.00 -9.64
C THR A 74 -10.52 3.82 -9.62
N ALA A 75 -10.25 3.21 -8.46
CA ALA A 75 -9.37 2.07 -8.34
C ALA A 75 -10.03 0.73 -8.69
N ARG A 76 -9.20 -0.29 -8.88
CA ARG A 76 -9.59 -1.70 -8.88
C ARG A 76 -9.01 -2.39 -7.66
N PHE A 77 -9.65 -3.47 -7.23
CA PHE A 77 -9.09 -4.34 -6.19
C PHE A 77 -9.31 -5.82 -6.46
N GLY A 78 -8.43 -6.64 -5.90
CA GLY A 78 -8.54 -8.10 -5.86
C GLY A 78 -8.13 -8.64 -4.50
N ILE A 79 -8.50 -9.88 -4.21
CA ILE A 79 -8.19 -10.55 -2.94
C ILE A 79 -7.64 -11.93 -3.25
N ILE A 80 -6.47 -12.23 -2.68
CA ILE A 80 -5.85 -13.54 -2.66
C ILE A 80 -5.85 -14.01 -1.20
N VAL A 81 -6.28 -15.25 -0.98
CA VAL A 81 -6.08 -15.93 0.30
C VAL A 81 -4.96 -16.94 0.13
N PHE A 82 -4.12 -17.11 1.13
CA PHE A 82 -3.05 -18.10 1.08
C PHE A 82 -2.92 -18.86 2.39
N ASN A 83 -2.54 -20.12 2.27
CA ASN A 83 -2.01 -20.94 3.36
C ASN A 83 -0.85 -21.79 2.79
N THR A 84 -1.06 -23.07 2.51
CA THR A 84 -0.15 -23.92 1.73
C THR A 84 -0.07 -23.51 0.26
N SER A 85 -1.15 -22.95 -0.30
CA SER A 85 -1.20 -22.44 -1.68
C SER A 85 -1.97 -21.14 -1.76
N ALA A 86 -1.63 -20.28 -2.73
CA ALA A 86 -2.37 -19.06 -3.01
C ALA A 86 -3.63 -19.38 -3.85
N LYS A 87 -4.77 -18.80 -3.45
CA LYS A 87 -6.03 -18.87 -4.16
C LYS A 87 -6.57 -17.46 -4.38
N LEU A 88 -6.87 -17.14 -5.64
CA LEU A 88 -7.58 -15.91 -5.98
C LEU A 88 -9.03 -16.03 -5.49
N LEU A 89 -9.39 -15.23 -4.50
CA LEU A 89 -10.74 -15.18 -3.92
C LEU A 89 -11.63 -14.21 -4.69
N ILE A 90 -11.11 -13.00 -4.96
CA ILE A 90 -11.77 -11.97 -5.76
C ILE A 90 -10.82 -11.54 -6.88
N PRO A 91 -11.20 -11.73 -8.16
CA PRO A 91 -10.44 -11.19 -9.28
C PRO A 91 -10.34 -9.67 -9.24
N LEU A 92 -9.26 -9.12 -9.80
CA LEU A 92 -9.06 -7.68 -9.90
C LEU A 92 -10.25 -7.04 -10.66
N SER A 93 -11.02 -6.21 -9.97
CA SER A 93 -12.24 -5.60 -10.50
C SER A 93 -12.43 -4.18 -9.99
N GLN A 94 -13.17 -3.36 -10.72
CA GLN A 94 -13.42 -1.97 -10.35
C GLN A 94 -14.12 -1.87 -8.99
N VAL A 95 -13.71 -0.90 -8.17
CA VAL A 95 -14.37 -0.59 -6.90
C VAL A 95 -15.80 -0.10 -7.17
N SER A 96 -16.76 -0.89 -6.72
CA SER A 96 -18.20 -0.63 -6.78
C SER A 96 -18.89 -1.25 -5.56
N GLU A 97 -20.11 -0.80 -5.24
CA GLU A 97 -20.90 -1.36 -4.14
C GLU A 97 -21.12 -2.87 -4.30
N GLU A 98 -21.36 -3.34 -5.53
CA GLU A 98 -21.50 -4.77 -5.84
C GLU A 98 -20.20 -5.54 -5.57
N SER A 99 -19.06 -5.03 -6.05
CA SER A 99 -17.77 -5.70 -5.87
C SER A 99 -17.36 -5.75 -4.39
N ILE A 100 -17.63 -4.69 -3.62
CA ILE A 100 -17.38 -4.61 -2.17
C ILE A 100 -18.31 -5.58 -1.43
N ALA A 101 -19.60 -5.61 -1.75
CA ALA A 101 -20.55 -6.55 -1.16
C ALA A 101 -20.13 -8.01 -1.40
N ARG A 102 -19.70 -8.33 -2.62
CA ARG A 102 -19.17 -9.65 -2.98
C ARG A 102 -17.91 -9.98 -2.17
N ALA A 103 -16.99 -9.03 -2.01
CA ALA A 103 -15.81 -9.22 -1.19
C ALA A 103 -16.17 -9.46 0.29
N ASN A 104 -17.05 -8.63 0.87
CA ASN A 104 -17.50 -8.75 2.25
C ASN A 104 -18.17 -10.09 2.59
N GLN A 105 -18.85 -10.71 1.61
CA GLN A 105 -19.42 -12.05 1.74
C GLN A 105 -18.38 -13.17 1.59
N ALA A 106 -17.31 -12.93 0.82
CA ALA A 106 -16.32 -13.94 0.49
C ALA A 106 -15.23 -14.11 1.57
N VAL A 107 -14.89 -13.04 2.30
CA VAL A 107 -13.93 -13.06 3.41
C VAL A 107 -14.68 -13.18 4.73
#